data_AF-A0A1D2QN25-F1
#
_entry.id   AF-A0A1D2QN25-F1
#
_cell.length_a   1.000
_cell.length_b   1.000
_cell.length_c   1.000
_cell.angle_alpha   90.00
_cell.angle_beta   90.00
_cell.angle_gamma   90.00
#
_symmetry.space_group_name_H-M   'P 1'
#
loop_
_entity.id
_entity.type
_entity.pdbx_description
1 polymer ?
#
loop_
_entity_poly.entity_id
_entity_poly.type
_entity_poly.pdbx_seq_one_letter_code
_entity_poly.pdbx_strand_id
1 'polypeptide(L)'
;MTLGTHLDWCKQAIYHEIEKLAAHFPDTVFHFTEGNANNSTYLKSNDQCFKLAYINYERYLPEYDFVVHHGGAGILYYCLQYAKPSIVLPQDCDQFDHAARLYDGNDFFHGKDALQFMARYGDNCGVFNLTNKVFYWSDTIATVTYPWLRGVRNTLLRFRKVGRIDNVALKNEPIFKSIFGDTWGDLPLVMQKHYSNRPYSDDVTQVEGFLDVMCKPPLTYLSPLMKIMGQIPMRNETAVPVTVYFESDENTKSLHFNRIFRFKGQKPYLFHSRMLQLKDNQVIEIMRFGLCWKMRYSWDGQKVILKHDGYALSLFGHFIPIPLTLLIGNGYAEEIPIDDNTFSMVTHITHSLWGKLYEYKGQFVIEADG
;
A
#
# COMPACT_ATOMS: atom_id res chain seq x y z
N MET A 1 -7.99 35.09 -12.46
CA MET A 1 -6.78 34.30 -12.73
C MET A 1 -5.69 34.61 -11.70
N THR A 2 -4.99 33.58 -11.20
CA THR A 2 -3.91 33.74 -10.21
C THR A 2 -2.80 32.69 -10.33
N LEU A 3 -1.55 33.12 -10.14
CA LEU A 3 -0.38 32.25 -10.04
C LEU A 3 0.22 32.28 -8.61
N GLY A 4 -0.57 32.71 -7.62
CA GLY A 4 -0.10 32.82 -6.24
C GLY A 4 0.98 33.88 -6.05
N THR A 5 1.69 33.77 -4.94
CA THR A 5 2.63 34.80 -4.44
C THR A 5 4.09 34.57 -4.86
N HIS A 6 4.42 33.41 -5.43
CA HIS A 6 5.82 32.97 -5.58
C HIS A 6 6.28 32.74 -7.04
N LEU A 7 5.37 32.74 -8.02
CA LEU A 7 5.67 32.43 -9.42
C LEU A 7 5.97 33.68 -10.27
N ASP A 8 6.79 34.60 -9.75
CA ASP A 8 7.02 35.91 -10.38
C ASP A 8 7.61 35.80 -11.79
N TRP A 9 8.37 34.74 -12.07
CA TRP A 9 9.03 34.52 -13.36
C TRP A 9 8.08 34.30 -14.54
N CYS A 10 6.84 33.82 -14.32
CA CYS A 10 5.90 33.52 -15.41
C CYS A 10 4.66 34.44 -15.46
N LYS A 11 4.40 35.24 -14.41
CA LYS A 11 3.22 36.12 -14.32
C LYS A 11 3.08 37.06 -15.53
N GLN A 12 4.17 37.68 -15.95
CA GLN A 12 4.12 38.66 -17.04
C GLN A 12 3.80 38.01 -18.39
N ALA A 13 4.40 36.86 -18.68
CA ALA A 13 4.14 36.11 -19.92
C ALA A 13 2.68 35.65 -19.97
N ILE A 14 2.17 35.10 -18.87
CA ILE A 14 0.81 34.62 -18.76
C ILE A 14 -0.20 35.78 -18.85
N TYR A 15 0.06 36.90 -18.19
CA TYR A 15 -0.80 38.09 -18.28
C TYR A 15 -0.96 38.57 -19.74
N HIS A 16 0.12 38.56 -20.52
CA HIS A 16 0.07 38.93 -21.93
C HIS A 16 -0.82 37.99 -22.76
N GLU A 17 -0.80 36.69 -22.48
CA GLU A 17 -1.69 35.73 -23.14
C GLU A 17 -3.16 35.92 -22.72
N ILE A 18 -3.43 36.31 -21.47
CA ILE A 18 -4.79 36.65 -21.02
C ILE A 18 -5.30 37.89 -21.75
N GLU A 19 -4.46 38.92 -21.94
CA GLU A 19 -4.87 40.12 -22.68
C GLU A 19 -5.31 39.76 -24.12
N LYS A 20 -4.61 38.83 -24.78
CA LYS A 20 -5.02 38.31 -26.10
C LYS A 20 -6.30 37.49 -26.02
N LEU A 21 -6.44 36.67 -24.98
CA LEU A 21 -7.61 35.82 -24.77
C LEU A 21 -8.87 36.66 -24.55
N ALA A 22 -8.78 37.73 -23.75
CA ALA A 22 -9.89 38.61 -23.41
C ALA A 22 -10.57 39.20 -24.67
N ALA A 23 -9.78 39.52 -25.71
CA ALA A 23 -10.31 40.01 -26.99
C ALA A 23 -11.26 39.03 -27.70
N HIS A 24 -11.22 37.73 -27.36
CA HIS A 24 -12.10 36.69 -27.91
C HIS A 24 -13.35 36.44 -27.06
N PHE A 25 -13.45 37.05 -25.87
CA PHE A 25 -14.56 36.88 -24.93
C PHE A 25 -15.12 38.24 -24.50
N PRO A 26 -15.85 38.93 -25.39
CA PRO A 26 -16.24 40.33 -25.19
C PRO A 26 -17.18 40.55 -24.01
N ASP A 27 -17.94 39.51 -23.61
CA ASP A 27 -18.90 39.55 -22.50
C ASP A 27 -18.28 39.08 -21.16
N THR A 28 -16.97 38.83 -21.13
CA THR A 28 -16.27 38.30 -19.94
C THR A 28 -15.28 39.33 -19.39
N VAL A 29 -15.35 39.56 -18.07
CA VAL A 29 -14.36 40.39 -17.36
C VAL A 29 -13.26 39.51 -16.78
N PHE A 30 -12.01 39.81 -17.10
CA PHE A 30 -10.85 39.11 -16.60
C PHE A 30 -10.17 39.90 -15.47
N HIS A 31 -10.01 39.26 -14.31
CA HIS A 31 -9.16 39.78 -13.24
C HIS A 31 -7.88 38.94 -13.13
N PHE A 32 -6.72 39.57 -13.21
CA PHE A 32 -5.42 38.95 -12.96
C PHE A 32 -4.80 39.52 -11.69
N THR A 33 -4.34 38.67 -10.79
CA THR A 33 -3.64 39.12 -9.57
C THR A 33 -2.15 38.84 -9.59
N GLU A 34 -1.36 39.83 -9.17
CA GLU A 34 0.07 39.72 -8.91
C GLU A 34 0.39 39.00 -7.59
N GLY A 35 -0.60 38.74 -6.73
CA GLY A 35 -0.39 38.05 -5.46
C GLY A 35 0.42 38.84 -4.42
N ASN A 36 0.56 40.16 -4.57
CA ASN A 36 1.29 41.00 -3.61
C ASN A 36 0.37 41.49 -2.49
N ALA A 37 0.23 40.71 -1.42
CA ALA A 37 -0.65 41.04 -0.28
C ALA A 37 -0.31 42.37 0.43
N ASN A 38 0.91 42.89 0.26
CA ASN A 38 1.35 44.15 0.85
C ASN A 38 0.99 45.37 -0.01
N ASN A 39 0.36 45.14 -1.16
CA ASN A 39 0.00 46.20 -2.10
C ASN A 39 -1.45 45.98 -2.57
N SER A 40 -2.33 46.93 -2.27
CA SER A 40 -3.73 46.92 -2.70
C SER A 40 -3.98 47.77 -3.94
N THR A 41 -2.92 48.26 -4.59
CA THR A 41 -3.02 49.21 -5.69
C THR A 41 -3.45 48.54 -6.99
N TYR A 42 -4.30 49.22 -7.76
CA TYR A 42 -4.64 48.85 -9.13
C TYR A 42 -3.42 49.13 -10.04
N LEU A 43 -2.95 48.12 -10.76
CA LEU A 43 -1.69 48.23 -11.51
C LEU A 43 -1.89 48.64 -12.97
N LYS A 44 -2.94 48.13 -13.63
CA LYS A 44 -3.31 48.48 -15.01
C LYS A 44 -4.71 47.96 -15.34
N SER A 45 -5.45 48.66 -16.19
CA SER A 45 -6.75 48.23 -16.69
C SER A 45 -6.86 48.54 -18.17
N ASN A 46 -7.41 47.60 -18.94
CA ASN A 46 -8.21 47.92 -20.12
C ASN A 46 -9.69 47.57 -19.79
N ASP A 47 -10.62 47.82 -20.70
CA ASP A 47 -12.05 47.70 -20.41
C ASP A 47 -12.53 46.27 -20.10
N GLN A 48 -11.71 45.24 -20.39
CA GLN A 48 -12.07 43.82 -20.23
C GLN A 48 -11.10 43.03 -19.34
N CYS A 49 -9.88 43.53 -19.10
CA CYS A 49 -8.84 42.87 -18.31
C CYS A 49 -8.24 43.83 -17.28
N PHE A 50 -8.40 43.47 -16.01
CA PHE A 50 -7.92 44.25 -14.87
C PHE A 50 -6.76 43.52 -14.19
N LYS A 51 -5.65 44.24 -14.02
CA LYS A 51 -4.47 43.77 -13.30
C LYS A 51 -4.47 44.34 -11.88
N LEU A 52 -4.68 43.47 -10.91
CA LEU A 52 -4.80 43.78 -9.48
C LEU A 52 -3.54 43.35 -8.74
N ALA A 53 -3.07 44.16 -7.79
CA ALA A 53 -1.93 43.77 -6.97
C ALA A 53 -2.21 42.54 -6.09
N TYR A 54 -3.43 42.43 -5.53
CA TYR A 54 -3.83 41.30 -4.70
C TYR A 54 -5.34 41.05 -4.76
N ILE A 55 -5.75 39.77 -4.68
CA ILE A 55 -7.13 39.34 -4.49
C ILE A 55 -7.18 38.44 -3.25
N ASN A 56 -8.03 38.80 -2.28
CA ASN A 56 -8.35 37.91 -1.16
C ASN A 56 -9.34 36.84 -1.66
N TYR A 57 -8.89 35.59 -1.73
CA TYR A 57 -9.70 34.49 -2.27
C TYR A 57 -10.92 34.19 -1.41
N GLU A 58 -10.78 34.17 -0.08
CA GLU A 58 -11.90 33.88 0.82
C GLU A 58 -13.06 34.86 0.58
N ARG A 59 -12.74 36.14 0.40
CA ARG A 59 -13.73 37.20 0.21
C ARG A 59 -14.33 37.24 -1.19
N TYR A 60 -13.50 37.09 -2.24
CA TYR A 60 -13.92 37.42 -3.60
C TYR A 60 -14.11 36.21 -4.51
N LEU A 61 -13.57 35.03 -4.18
CA LEU A 61 -13.72 33.85 -5.03
C LEU A 61 -15.19 33.45 -5.27
N PRO A 62 -16.13 33.60 -4.30
CA PRO A 62 -17.55 33.38 -4.53
C PRO A 62 -18.16 34.21 -5.66
N GLU A 63 -17.61 35.38 -5.97
CA GLU A 63 -18.12 36.30 -6.99
C GLU A 63 -17.66 35.97 -8.41
N TYR A 64 -16.71 35.04 -8.58
CA TYR A 64 -16.24 34.62 -9.89
C TYR A 64 -17.00 33.39 -10.41
N ASP A 65 -17.33 33.40 -11.69
CA ASP A 65 -17.93 32.24 -12.37
C ASP A 65 -16.90 31.14 -12.65
N PHE A 66 -15.63 31.52 -12.86
CA PHE A 66 -14.57 30.62 -13.29
C PHE A 66 -13.19 31.06 -12.78
N VAL A 67 -12.32 30.11 -12.45
CA VAL A 67 -10.98 30.38 -11.92
C VAL A 67 -9.88 29.70 -12.75
N VAL A 68 -8.98 30.48 -13.34
CA VAL A 68 -7.73 29.95 -13.90
C VAL A 68 -6.62 30.11 -12.85
N HIS A 69 -5.93 29.03 -12.49
CA HIS A 69 -4.89 29.09 -11.47
C HIS A 69 -3.73 28.12 -11.66
N HIS A 70 -2.58 28.40 -11.05
CA HIS A 70 -1.41 27.52 -11.09
C HIS A 70 -1.55 26.19 -10.33
N GLY A 71 -2.55 26.03 -9.45
CA GLY A 71 -2.75 24.78 -8.70
C GLY A 71 -2.05 24.74 -7.35
N GLY A 72 -1.56 25.86 -6.83
CA GLY A 72 -1.07 25.91 -5.46
C GLY A 72 -2.18 25.65 -4.44
N ALA A 73 -1.85 24.97 -3.34
CA ALA A 73 -2.79 24.52 -2.32
C ALA A 73 -3.80 25.59 -1.87
N GLY A 74 -3.34 26.82 -1.64
CA GLY A 74 -4.20 27.91 -1.17
C GLY A 74 -5.40 28.19 -2.10
N ILE A 75 -5.14 28.53 -3.37
CA ILE A 75 -6.23 28.81 -4.33
C ILE A 75 -7.05 27.54 -4.64
N LEU A 76 -6.39 26.39 -4.69
CA LEU A 76 -7.01 25.11 -5.00
C LEU A 76 -8.12 24.76 -4.01
N TYR A 77 -7.82 24.83 -2.71
CA TYR A 77 -8.77 24.48 -1.67
C TYR A 77 -9.95 25.45 -1.63
N TYR A 78 -9.74 26.74 -1.89
CA TYR A 78 -10.86 27.67 -2.00
C TYR A 78 -11.74 27.38 -3.23
N CYS A 79 -11.17 26.96 -4.36
CA CYS A 79 -11.97 26.54 -5.52
C CYS A 79 -12.83 25.31 -5.17
N LEU A 80 -12.25 24.32 -4.50
CA LEU A 80 -12.99 23.14 -4.04
C LEU A 80 -14.08 23.49 -3.01
N GLN A 81 -13.75 24.31 -2.01
CA GLN A 81 -14.66 24.73 -0.94
C GLN A 81 -15.90 25.46 -1.50
N TYR A 82 -15.69 26.33 -2.48
CA TYR A 82 -16.76 27.12 -3.10
C TYR A 82 -17.33 26.48 -4.37
N ALA A 83 -16.96 25.23 -4.66
CA ALA A 83 -17.37 24.50 -5.87
C ALA A 83 -17.17 25.31 -7.17
N LYS A 84 -16.05 26.03 -7.27
CA LYS A 84 -15.74 26.90 -8.40
C LYS A 84 -15.11 26.09 -9.54
N PRO A 85 -15.70 26.13 -10.75
CA PRO A 85 -15.06 25.59 -11.94
C PRO A 85 -13.70 26.24 -12.15
N SER A 86 -12.69 25.43 -12.43
CA SER A 86 -11.32 25.94 -12.59
C SER A 86 -10.49 25.20 -13.62
N ILE A 87 -9.61 25.93 -14.31
CA ILE A 87 -8.50 25.38 -15.10
C ILE A 87 -7.22 25.51 -14.29
N VAL A 88 -6.48 24.39 -14.17
CA VAL A 88 -5.18 24.34 -13.52
C VAL A 88 -4.06 24.44 -14.55
N LEU A 89 -3.19 25.44 -14.40
CA LEU A 89 -1.99 25.67 -15.23
C LEU A 89 -0.74 25.42 -14.39
N PRO A 90 -0.40 24.15 -14.10
CA PRO A 90 0.69 23.82 -13.18
C PRO A 90 2.03 24.35 -13.68
N GLN A 91 2.85 24.88 -12.77
CA GLN A 91 4.18 25.43 -13.07
C GLN A 91 5.30 24.64 -12.40
N ASP A 92 5.12 24.24 -11.14
CA ASP A 92 6.12 23.49 -10.39
C ASP A 92 5.55 22.57 -9.30
N CYS A 93 6.41 21.70 -8.77
CA CYS A 93 6.15 20.90 -7.57
C CYS A 93 4.84 20.08 -7.62
N ASP A 94 4.02 20.19 -6.58
CA ASP A 94 2.76 19.49 -6.35
C ASP A 94 1.62 20.00 -7.23
N GLN A 95 1.81 21.08 -7.98
CA GLN A 95 0.77 21.67 -8.82
C GLN A 95 0.34 20.75 -9.97
N PHE A 96 1.28 20.02 -10.59
CA PHE A 96 0.95 19.03 -11.62
C PHE A 96 0.09 17.90 -11.04
N ASP A 97 0.42 17.52 -9.83
CA ASP A 97 -0.27 16.53 -9.02
C ASP A 97 -1.67 17.02 -8.62
N HIS A 98 -1.83 18.30 -8.31
CA HIS A 98 -3.13 18.93 -8.09
C HIS A 98 -3.94 19.03 -9.38
N ALA A 99 -3.33 19.44 -10.50
CA ALA A 99 -3.97 19.51 -11.81
C ALA A 99 -4.50 18.15 -12.27
N ALA A 100 -3.69 17.10 -12.12
CA ALA A 100 -4.06 15.72 -12.45
C ALA A 100 -5.20 15.16 -11.57
N ARG A 101 -5.44 15.75 -10.40
CA ARG A 101 -6.54 15.38 -9.50
C ARG A 101 -7.78 16.26 -9.67
N LEU A 102 -7.67 17.42 -10.31
CA LEU A 102 -8.76 18.42 -10.41
C LEU A 102 -9.53 18.43 -11.74
N TYR A 103 -9.11 17.69 -12.78
CA TYR A 103 -9.92 17.57 -14.00
C TYR A 103 -10.09 16.13 -14.47
N ASP A 104 -11.30 15.92 -14.99
CA ASP A 104 -12.14 14.74 -15.13
C ASP A 104 -12.09 14.17 -16.57
N GLY A 105 -12.08 12.83 -16.69
CA GLY A 105 -12.09 12.17 -18.00
C GLY A 105 -11.80 10.67 -18.04
N ASN A 106 -11.41 10.03 -16.93
CA ASN A 106 -11.34 8.58 -16.61
C ASN A 106 -10.03 8.11 -15.93
N ASP A 107 -8.96 8.91 -15.93
CA ASP A 107 -7.63 8.45 -15.49
C ASP A 107 -7.10 9.22 -14.27
N PHE A 108 -6.78 8.48 -13.20
CA PHE A 108 -6.11 8.99 -12.00
C PHE A 108 -4.62 8.68 -12.04
N PHE A 109 -3.77 9.70 -12.03
CA PHE A 109 -2.31 9.52 -12.00
C PHE A 109 -1.77 9.62 -10.57
N HIS A 110 -1.15 8.55 -10.07
CA HIS A 110 -0.51 8.52 -8.75
C HIS A 110 0.81 7.73 -8.79
N GLY A 111 1.76 8.12 -7.94
CA GLY A 111 3.01 7.38 -7.78
C GLY A 111 3.85 7.39 -9.04
N LYS A 112 4.11 6.21 -9.62
CA LYS A 112 4.90 6.06 -10.85
C LYS A 112 4.26 6.86 -12.00
N ASP A 113 2.93 6.73 -12.16
CA ASP A 113 2.21 7.28 -13.30
C ASP A 113 2.17 8.82 -13.23
N ALA A 114 2.14 9.38 -12.01
CA ALA A 114 2.28 10.83 -11.79
C ALA A 114 3.69 11.33 -12.16
N LEU A 115 4.75 10.58 -11.80
CA LEU A 115 6.12 10.93 -12.17
C LEU A 115 6.35 10.85 -13.68
N GLN A 116 5.73 9.88 -14.36
CA GLN A 116 5.75 9.77 -15.82
C GLN A 116 4.97 10.91 -16.49
N PHE A 117 3.81 11.28 -15.94
CA PHE A 117 3.05 12.44 -16.39
C PHE A 117 3.91 13.71 -16.27
N MET A 118 4.54 13.96 -15.11
CA MET A 118 5.44 15.09 -14.92
C MET A 118 6.67 15.04 -15.83
N ALA A 119 7.23 13.87 -16.12
CA ALA A 119 8.33 13.74 -17.07
C ALA A 119 7.91 14.14 -18.50
N ARG A 120 6.68 13.78 -18.91
CA ARG A 120 6.17 14.06 -20.25
C ARG A 120 5.70 15.50 -20.42
N TYR A 121 5.01 16.06 -19.43
CA TYR A 121 4.32 17.34 -19.55
C TYR A 121 4.91 18.47 -18.71
N GLY A 122 5.78 18.17 -17.74
CA GLY A 122 6.43 19.18 -16.91
C GLY A 122 7.45 20.01 -17.68
N ASP A 123 7.64 21.25 -17.25
CA ASP A 123 8.60 22.17 -17.86
C ASP A 123 10.05 21.69 -17.69
N ASN A 124 10.95 22.19 -18.54
CA ASN A 124 12.39 21.86 -18.49
C ASN A 124 13.16 22.59 -17.38
N CYS A 125 12.45 23.22 -16.44
CA CYS A 125 13.04 24.06 -15.40
C CYS A 125 13.03 23.34 -14.03
N GLY A 126 14.12 23.52 -13.28
CA GLY A 126 14.25 22.99 -11.92
C GLY A 126 14.81 21.55 -11.86
N VAL A 127 15.55 21.28 -10.79
CA VAL A 127 16.22 19.99 -10.55
C VAL A 127 15.22 18.83 -10.48
N PHE A 128 14.03 19.07 -9.92
CA PHE A 128 12.98 18.06 -9.78
C PHE A 128 12.44 17.60 -11.14
N ASN A 129 12.04 18.53 -12.01
CA ASN A 129 11.51 18.18 -13.34
C ASN A 129 12.59 17.54 -14.23
N LEU A 130 13.83 18.01 -14.12
CA LEU A 130 14.96 17.39 -14.84
C LEU A 130 15.16 15.93 -14.38
N THR A 131 15.09 15.68 -13.07
CA THR A 131 15.17 14.32 -12.51
C THR A 131 14.02 13.45 -13.02
N ASN A 132 12.79 14.00 -13.06
CA ASN A 132 11.63 13.28 -13.58
C ASN A 132 11.83 12.88 -15.05
N LYS A 133 12.31 13.82 -15.89
CA LYS A 133 12.60 13.58 -17.31
C LYS A 133 13.68 12.52 -17.53
N VAL A 134 14.70 12.45 -16.68
CA VAL A 134 15.79 11.46 -16.81
C VAL A 134 15.34 10.05 -16.42
N PHE A 135 14.55 9.91 -15.34
CA PHE A 135 14.26 8.60 -14.76
C PHE A 135 12.87 8.05 -15.08
N TYR A 136 11.92 8.89 -15.52
CA TYR A 136 10.51 8.51 -15.69
C TYR A 136 9.97 8.79 -17.10
N TRP A 137 10.84 8.97 -18.10
CA TRP A 137 10.42 9.07 -19.51
C TRP A 137 9.97 7.73 -20.12
N SER A 138 10.37 6.61 -19.52
CA SER A 138 10.09 5.25 -19.98
C SER A 138 9.43 4.43 -18.88
N ASP A 139 8.44 3.62 -19.25
CA ASP A 139 7.72 2.76 -18.31
C ASP A 139 8.59 1.68 -17.66
N THR A 140 9.52 1.11 -18.44
CA THR A 140 10.48 0.12 -17.93
C THR A 140 11.38 0.74 -16.88
N ILE A 141 11.93 1.93 -17.16
CA ILE A 141 12.83 2.62 -16.23
C ILE A 141 12.05 3.03 -14.98
N ALA A 142 10.87 3.63 -15.14
CA ALA A 142 10.01 4.05 -14.04
C ALA A 142 9.62 2.87 -13.13
N THR A 143 9.32 1.70 -13.70
CA THR A 143 8.98 0.48 -12.94
C THR A 143 10.15 -0.02 -12.11
N VAL A 144 11.38 0.13 -12.61
CA VAL A 144 12.60 -0.26 -11.87
C VAL A 144 12.99 0.79 -10.83
N THR A 145 12.92 2.08 -11.15
CA THR A 145 13.43 3.17 -10.31
C THR A 145 12.47 3.61 -9.22
N TYR A 146 11.16 3.58 -9.48
CA TYR A 146 10.14 4.04 -8.52
C TYR A 146 10.18 3.31 -7.16
N PRO A 147 10.33 1.97 -7.10
CA PRO A 147 10.48 1.27 -5.82
C PRO A 147 11.66 1.78 -4.99
N TRP A 148 12.79 2.15 -5.63
CA TRP A 148 13.96 2.69 -4.93
C TRP A 148 13.69 4.10 -4.39
N LEU A 149 13.08 4.99 -5.18
CA LEU A 149 12.69 6.32 -4.71
C LEU A 149 11.76 6.21 -3.49
N ARG A 150 10.77 5.31 -3.57
CA ARG A 150 9.85 5.03 -2.46
C ARG A 150 10.59 4.45 -1.26
N GLY A 151 11.58 3.59 -1.47
CA GLY A 151 12.47 3.05 -0.45
C GLY A 151 13.23 4.14 0.28
N VAL A 152 13.91 5.02 -0.46
CA VAL A 152 14.65 6.17 0.09
C VAL A 152 13.72 7.08 0.90
N ARG A 153 12.55 7.44 0.34
CA ARG A 153 11.55 8.24 1.04
C ARG A 153 11.13 7.58 2.35
N ASN A 154 10.75 6.31 2.32
CA ASN A 154 10.30 5.60 3.52
C ASN A 154 11.42 5.50 4.58
N THR A 155 12.67 5.31 4.16
CA THR A 155 13.84 5.31 5.03
C THR A 155 14.06 6.67 5.68
N LEU A 156 13.97 7.76 4.93
CA LEU A 156 14.07 9.13 5.47
C LEU A 156 12.94 9.44 6.46
N LEU A 157 11.70 9.02 6.16
CA LEU A 157 10.56 9.19 7.08
C LEU A 157 10.78 8.42 8.38
N ARG A 158 11.28 7.17 8.30
CA ARG A 158 11.65 6.37 9.48
C ARG A 158 12.73 7.05 10.32
N PHE A 159 13.79 7.56 9.69
CA PHE A 159 14.83 8.29 10.42
C PHE A 159 14.31 9.57 11.08
N ARG A 160 13.32 10.23 10.47
CA ARG A 160 12.66 11.40 11.05
C ARG A 160 11.53 11.07 12.02
N LYS A 161 11.27 9.79 12.30
CA LYS A 161 10.15 9.31 13.14
C LYS A 161 8.80 9.89 12.73
N VAL A 162 8.62 10.16 11.43
CA VAL A 162 7.34 10.65 10.89
C VAL A 162 6.43 9.44 10.72
N GLY A 163 5.38 9.39 11.54
CA GLY A 163 4.37 8.34 11.45
C GLY A 163 3.67 8.32 10.09
N ARG A 164 3.13 7.16 9.72
CA ARG A 164 2.30 7.06 8.52
C ARG A 164 1.02 7.87 8.71
N ILE A 165 0.71 8.71 7.74
CA ILE A 165 -0.57 9.40 7.64
C ILE A 165 -1.65 8.35 7.36
N ASP A 166 -2.61 8.19 8.28
CA ASP A 166 -3.68 7.20 8.20
C ASP A 166 -5.05 7.85 7.93
N ASN A 167 -5.14 8.63 6.86
CA ASN A 167 -6.37 9.32 6.47
C ASN A 167 -7.51 8.37 6.07
N VAL A 168 -7.20 7.09 5.85
CA VAL A 168 -8.15 6.04 5.44
C VAL A 168 -8.47 5.09 6.59
N ALA A 169 -8.01 5.40 7.81
CA ALA A 169 -8.27 4.61 9.01
C ALA A 169 -7.88 3.12 8.88
N LEU A 170 -6.79 2.83 8.17
CA LEU A 170 -6.28 1.47 7.95
C LEU A 170 -5.99 0.74 9.26
N LYS A 171 -5.70 1.47 10.35
CA LYS A 171 -5.44 0.90 11.68
C LYS A 171 -6.70 0.43 12.41
N ASN A 172 -7.89 0.79 11.93
CA ASN A 172 -9.12 0.50 12.67
C ASN A 172 -9.64 -0.92 12.43
N GLU A 173 -9.21 -1.55 11.34
CA GLU A 173 -9.72 -2.86 10.93
C GLU A 173 -8.60 -3.92 10.92
N PRO A 174 -8.92 -5.18 11.26
CA PRO A 174 -7.96 -6.28 11.18
C PRO A 174 -7.42 -6.48 9.76
N ILE A 175 -6.16 -6.90 9.64
CA ILE A 175 -5.49 -7.19 8.36
C ILE A 175 -6.34 -8.13 7.50
N PHE A 176 -6.92 -9.14 8.14
CA PHE A 176 -7.66 -10.21 7.50
C PHE A 176 -9.11 -9.87 7.17
N LYS A 177 -9.67 -8.78 7.71
CA LYS A 177 -11.03 -8.36 7.35
C LYS A 177 -11.16 -8.10 5.85
N SER A 178 -10.20 -7.40 5.26
CA SER A 178 -10.17 -7.18 3.80
C SER A 178 -9.86 -8.44 2.98
N ILE A 179 -9.25 -9.45 3.59
CA ILE A 179 -8.91 -10.73 2.94
C ILE A 179 -10.15 -11.63 2.84
N PHE A 180 -10.95 -11.68 3.90
CA PHE A 180 -12.22 -12.40 3.92
C PHE A 180 -13.37 -11.61 3.27
N GLY A 181 -13.28 -10.28 3.23
CA GLY A 181 -14.29 -9.41 2.62
C GLY A 181 -15.65 -9.62 3.28
N ASP A 182 -16.67 -9.89 2.48
CA ASP A 182 -18.05 -10.03 2.94
C ASP A 182 -18.24 -11.19 3.92
N THR A 183 -17.43 -12.25 3.86
CA THR A 183 -17.55 -13.41 4.76
C THR A 183 -16.92 -13.17 6.13
N TRP A 184 -16.29 -12.02 6.38
CA TRP A 184 -15.69 -11.71 7.68
C TRP A 184 -16.73 -11.76 8.81
N GLY A 185 -17.93 -11.23 8.58
CA GLY A 185 -19.01 -11.20 9.57
C GLY A 185 -19.55 -12.59 9.93
N ASP A 186 -19.36 -13.56 9.05
CA ASP A 186 -19.83 -14.94 9.21
C ASP A 186 -18.83 -15.83 9.97
N LEU A 187 -17.61 -15.35 10.19
CA LEU A 187 -16.58 -16.10 10.92
C LEU A 187 -16.99 -16.25 12.39
N PRO A 188 -16.87 -17.46 12.98
CA PRO A 188 -17.08 -17.63 14.42
C PRO A 188 -16.10 -16.81 15.25
N LEU A 189 -16.47 -16.54 16.52
CA LEU A 189 -15.73 -15.65 17.40
C LEU A 189 -14.23 -16.03 17.52
N VAL A 190 -13.91 -17.32 17.64
CA VAL A 190 -12.52 -17.79 17.69
C VAL A 190 -11.73 -17.40 16.44
N MET A 191 -12.33 -17.46 15.25
CA MET A 191 -11.66 -17.09 14.01
C MET A 191 -11.48 -15.57 13.93
N GLN A 192 -12.45 -14.78 14.38
CA GLN A 192 -12.30 -13.33 14.44
C GLN A 192 -11.18 -12.92 15.40
N LYS A 193 -11.08 -13.56 16.57
CA LYS A 193 -9.97 -13.35 17.52
C LYS A 193 -8.62 -13.74 16.91
N HIS A 194 -8.56 -14.92 16.29
CA HIS A 194 -7.35 -15.43 15.63
C HIS A 194 -6.81 -14.48 14.55
N TYR A 195 -7.71 -13.82 13.83
CA TYR A 195 -7.41 -12.93 12.73
C TYR A 195 -7.54 -11.43 13.09
N SER A 196 -7.47 -11.08 14.37
CA SER A 196 -7.83 -9.74 14.88
C SER A 196 -6.74 -8.67 14.73
N ASN A 197 -5.47 -9.06 14.54
CA ASN A 197 -4.33 -8.15 14.39
C ASN A 197 -4.58 -7.04 13.35
N ARG A 198 -4.39 -5.78 13.75
CA ARG A 198 -4.55 -4.59 12.89
C ARG A 198 -3.21 -4.21 12.26
N PRO A 199 -3.17 -3.73 11.01
CA PRO A 199 -1.92 -3.31 10.38
C PRO A 199 -1.36 -2.05 11.06
N TYR A 200 -0.05 -1.84 10.99
CA TYR A 200 0.59 -0.62 11.53
C TYR A 200 0.35 -0.40 13.04
N SER A 201 0.29 -1.50 13.79
CA SER A 201 0.11 -1.55 15.24
C SER A 201 1.16 -2.46 15.87
N ASP A 202 1.13 -2.53 17.20
CA ASP A 202 1.88 -3.45 18.05
C ASP A 202 1.01 -4.61 18.58
N ASP A 203 -0.14 -4.87 17.93
CA ASP A 203 -1.04 -5.96 18.32
C ASP A 203 -0.31 -7.31 18.30
N VAL A 204 -0.54 -8.11 19.34
CA VAL A 204 -0.03 -9.48 19.46
C VAL A 204 -1.18 -10.41 19.84
N THR A 205 -1.38 -11.47 19.07
CA THR A 205 -2.27 -12.57 19.43
C THR A 205 -1.45 -13.84 19.63
N GLN A 206 -1.63 -14.49 20.78
CA GLN A 206 -0.94 -15.72 21.13
C GLN A 206 -1.89 -16.92 21.07
N VAL A 207 -1.41 -18.01 20.49
CA VAL A 207 -2.10 -19.30 20.55
C VAL A 207 -1.15 -20.40 21.01
N GLU A 208 -1.67 -21.31 21.81
CA GLU A 208 -0.92 -22.46 22.33
C GLU A 208 -1.64 -23.76 21.98
N GLY A 209 -0.87 -24.80 21.67
CA GLY A 209 -1.45 -26.06 21.21
C GLY A 209 -0.46 -27.20 21.11
N PHE A 210 -0.98 -28.33 20.64
CA PHE A 210 -0.20 -29.53 20.36
C PHE A 210 -0.37 -29.92 18.91
N LEU A 211 0.74 -30.20 18.22
CA LEU A 211 0.76 -30.65 16.84
C LEU A 211 1.33 -32.06 16.71
N ASP A 212 0.69 -32.86 15.86
CA ASP A 212 1.31 -34.02 15.25
C ASP A 212 1.99 -33.59 13.96
N VAL A 213 3.30 -33.80 13.84
CA VAL A 213 4.10 -33.46 12.66
C VAL A 213 4.48 -34.75 11.94
N MET A 214 4.23 -34.78 10.64
CA MET A 214 4.55 -35.88 9.75
C MET A 214 5.32 -35.37 8.53
N CYS A 215 6.41 -36.05 8.18
CA CYS A 215 7.20 -35.82 6.99
C CYS A 215 7.69 -37.15 6.40
N LYS A 216 7.47 -37.35 5.09
CA LYS A 216 7.83 -38.55 4.34
C LYS A 216 8.94 -38.26 3.31
N PRO A 217 9.71 -39.30 2.92
CA PRO A 217 10.59 -39.20 1.76
C PRO A 217 9.81 -38.84 0.47
N PRO A 218 10.44 -38.16 -0.50
CA PRO A 218 11.84 -37.71 -0.49
C PRO A 218 12.06 -36.40 0.27
N LEU A 219 11.00 -35.74 0.77
CA LEU A 219 11.10 -34.42 1.41
C LEU A 219 12.01 -34.44 2.65
N THR A 220 11.99 -35.53 3.42
CA THR A 220 12.85 -35.73 4.59
C THR A 220 14.36 -35.64 4.28
N TYR A 221 14.79 -35.95 3.05
CA TYR A 221 16.20 -35.84 2.65
C TYR A 221 16.69 -34.38 2.63
N LEU A 222 15.77 -33.42 2.49
CA LEU A 222 16.07 -31.98 2.51
C LEU A 222 16.09 -31.40 3.93
N SER A 223 15.80 -32.19 4.96
CA SER A 223 15.72 -31.74 6.36
C SER A 223 16.93 -30.92 6.85
N PRO A 224 18.21 -31.33 6.63
CA PRO A 224 19.34 -30.52 7.09
C PRO A 224 19.40 -29.15 6.41
N LEU A 225 19.14 -29.10 5.11
CA LEU A 225 19.10 -27.84 4.34
C LEU A 225 17.96 -26.94 4.85
N MET A 226 16.78 -27.50 5.05
CA MET A 226 15.58 -26.77 5.47
C MET A 226 15.72 -26.23 6.90
N LYS A 227 16.41 -26.97 7.77
CA LYS A 227 16.78 -26.51 9.11
C LYS A 227 17.73 -25.32 9.07
N ILE A 228 18.76 -25.36 8.21
CA ILE A 228 19.69 -24.22 8.03
C ILE A 228 18.95 -23.02 7.45
N MET A 229 18.05 -23.26 6.50
CA MET A 229 17.20 -22.23 5.92
C MET A 229 16.16 -21.68 6.91
N GLY A 230 15.95 -22.34 8.07
CA GLY A 230 14.94 -21.97 9.05
C GLY A 230 13.51 -22.08 8.51
N GLN A 231 13.26 -23.11 7.71
CA GLN A 231 11.96 -23.41 7.10
C GLN A 231 11.11 -24.30 8.01
N ILE A 232 9.98 -24.81 7.50
CA ILE A 232 9.12 -25.75 8.21
C ILE A 232 9.91 -26.96 8.74
N PRO A 233 9.61 -27.44 9.96
CA PRO A 233 10.34 -28.55 10.56
C PRO A 233 10.00 -29.87 9.87
N MET A 234 10.98 -30.45 9.18
CA MET A 234 10.85 -31.74 8.48
C MET A 234 11.19 -32.91 9.40
N ARG A 235 10.28 -33.23 10.33
CA ARG A 235 10.44 -34.32 11.31
C ARG A 235 9.10 -35.03 11.56
N ASN A 236 9.18 -36.25 12.09
CA ASN A 236 8.03 -36.98 12.60
C ASN A 236 8.03 -36.94 14.14
N GLU A 237 6.99 -36.37 14.75
CA GLU A 237 6.78 -36.38 16.19
C GLU A 237 5.31 -36.08 16.50
N THR A 238 4.74 -36.75 17.50
CA THR A 238 3.36 -36.55 17.93
C THR A 238 3.28 -35.72 19.21
N ALA A 239 2.18 -35.00 19.37
CA ALA A 239 1.93 -34.13 20.52
C ALA A 239 3.09 -33.16 20.83
N VAL A 240 3.61 -32.50 19.79
CA VAL A 240 4.64 -31.47 19.93
C VAL A 240 3.99 -30.19 20.47
N PRO A 241 4.41 -29.67 21.65
CA PRO A 241 3.91 -28.40 22.14
C PRO A 241 4.38 -27.26 21.23
N VAL A 242 3.43 -26.41 20.82
CA VAL A 242 3.68 -25.27 19.95
C VAL A 242 3.04 -24.02 20.52
N THR A 243 3.85 -22.97 20.63
CA THR A 243 3.35 -21.60 20.89
C THR A 243 3.49 -20.82 19.59
N VAL A 244 2.47 -20.05 19.24
CA VAL A 244 2.51 -19.20 18.06
C VAL A 244 2.14 -17.77 18.42
N TYR A 245 2.97 -16.82 18.01
CA TYR A 245 2.70 -15.40 18.11
C TYR A 245 2.39 -14.85 16.74
N PHE A 246 1.22 -14.21 16.63
CA PHE A 246 0.79 -13.38 15.53
C PHE A 246 1.07 -11.93 15.90
N GLU A 247 2.06 -11.33 15.27
CA GLU A 247 2.55 -9.99 15.61
C GLU A 247 2.29 -9.02 14.47
N SER A 248 1.65 -7.90 14.78
CA SER A 248 1.58 -6.76 13.87
C SER A 248 2.92 -6.03 13.82
N ASP A 249 3.14 -5.27 12.75
CA ASP A 249 4.32 -4.43 12.60
C ASP A 249 3.89 -2.97 12.41
N GLU A 250 4.44 -2.07 13.23
CA GLU A 250 4.09 -0.64 13.23
C GLU A 250 4.35 0.06 11.89
N ASN A 251 5.23 -0.50 11.07
CA ASN A 251 5.75 0.10 9.85
C ASN A 251 5.22 -0.55 8.57
N THR A 252 4.53 -1.67 8.68
CA THR A 252 4.09 -2.49 7.54
C THR A 252 2.69 -3.04 7.78
N LYS A 253 2.07 -3.53 6.71
CA LYS A 253 0.77 -4.24 6.79
C LYS A 253 0.94 -5.76 6.88
N SER A 254 2.16 -6.23 7.16
CA SER A 254 2.42 -7.66 7.25
C SER A 254 2.11 -8.18 8.65
N LEU A 255 1.55 -9.38 8.71
CA LEU A 255 1.40 -10.13 9.94
C LEU A 255 2.62 -11.04 10.10
N HIS A 256 3.37 -10.88 11.17
CA HIS A 256 4.53 -11.68 11.50
C HIS A 256 4.07 -12.93 12.24
N PHE A 257 4.61 -14.08 11.85
CA PHE A 257 4.15 -15.37 12.31
C PHE A 257 5.32 -16.15 12.90
N ASN A 258 5.38 -16.15 14.23
CA ASN A 258 6.46 -16.72 15.03
C ASN A 258 5.99 -18.02 15.69
N ARG A 259 6.42 -19.15 15.14
CA ARG A 259 6.04 -20.48 15.63
C ARG A 259 7.21 -21.10 16.38
N ILE A 260 6.97 -21.52 17.62
CA ILE A 260 7.97 -22.14 18.50
C ILE A 260 7.59 -23.59 18.73
N PHE A 261 8.27 -24.52 18.06
CA PHE A 261 8.04 -25.95 18.22
C PHE A 261 8.99 -26.55 19.26
N ARG A 262 8.45 -27.24 20.27
CA ARG A 262 9.23 -27.84 21.37
C ARG A 262 9.37 -29.36 21.19
N PHE A 263 10.17 -29.76 20.22
CA PHE A 263 10.49 -31.18 19.97
C PHE A 263 11.25 -31.81 21.14
N LYS A 264 10.96 -33.08 21.45
CA LYS A 264 11.62 -33.83 22.54
C LYS A 264 13.13 -33.90 22.33
N GLY A 265 13.87 -33.58 23.39
CA GLY A 265 15.33 -33.69 23.45
C GLY A 265 16.10 -32.70 22.57
N GLN A 266 15.47 -31.60 22.13
CA GLN A 266 16.12 -30.55 21.33
C GLN A 266 15.81 -29.15 21.85
N LYS A 267 16.62 -28.18 21.43
CA LYS A 267 16.29 -26.76 21.63
C LYS A 267 15.02 -26.42 20.83
N PRO A 268 14.20 -25.45 21.30
CA PRO A 268 13.01 -25.01 20.56
C PRO A 268 13.35 -24.64 19.11
N TYR A 269 12.54 -25.15 18.18
CA TYR A 269 12.69 -24.86 16.77
C TYR A 269 11.85 -23.62 16.43
N LEU A 270 12.52 -22.54 16.03
CA LEU A 270 11.89 -21.28 15.68
C LEU A 270 11.63 -21.23 14.18
N PHE A 271 10.36 -21.11 13.80
CA PHE A 271 9.95 -20.88 12.42
C PHE A 271 9.30 -19.50 12.33
N HIS A 272 10.00 -18.58 11.67
CA HIS A 272 9.56 -17.21 11.44
C HIS A 272 9.19 -17.02 9.98
N SER A 273 8.04 -16.40 9.76
CA SER A 273 7.55 -15.99 8.45
C SER A 273 6.72 -14.72 8.58
N ARG A 274 6.39 -14.08 7.46
CA ARG A 274 5.50 -12.92 7.42
C ARG A 274 4.46 -13.09 6.33
N MET A 275 3.21 -12.80 6.63
CA MET A 275 2.11 -12.84 5.69
C MET A 275 1.82 -11.45 5.15
N LEU A 276 1.61 -11.36 3.84
CA LEU A 276 1.28 -10.11 3.15
C LEU A 276 0.11 -10.35 2.20
N GLN A 277 -0.94 -9.54 2.31
CA GLN A 277 -2.01 -9.51 1.30
C GLN A 277 -1.49 -8.90 0.00
N LEU A 278 -1.62 -9.66 -1.10
CA LEU A 278 -1.30 -9.22 -2.45
C LEU A 278 -2.48 -8.44 -3.05
N LYS A 279 -3.63 -9.10 -3.17
CA LYS A 279 -4.86 -8.56 -3.74
C LYS A 279 -6.05 -9.41 -3.26
N ASP A 280 -7.17 -8.77 -2.92
CA ASP A 280 -8.39 -9.45 -2.51
C ASP A 280 -8.10 -10.51 -1.43
N ASN A 281 -8.47 -11.77 -1.67
CA ASN A 281 -8.21 -12.90 -0.78
C ASN A 281 -6.85 -13.61 -1.00
N GLN A 282 -5.97 -13.07 -1.86
CA GLN A 282 -4.64 -13.62 -2.09
C GLN A 282 -3.64 -13.13 -1.05
N VAL A 283 -2.98 -14.09 -0.41
CA VAL A 283 -1.95 -13.86 0.61
C VAL A 283 -0.68 -14.58 0.19
N ILE A 284 0.46 -13.97 0.51
CA ILE A 284 1.77 -14.59 0.36
C ILE A 284 2.43 -14.69 1.73
N GLU A 285 2.82 -15.91 2.13
CA GLU A 285 3.66 -16.16 3.31
C GLU A 285 5.11 -16.18 2.86
N ILE A 286 5.89 -15.21 3.34
CA ILE A 286 7.30 -15.02 3.03
C ILE A 286 8.11 -15.61 4.18
N MET A 287 8.83 -16.69 3.88
CA MET A 287 9.70 -17.39 4.82
C MET A 287 11.13 -16.84 4.74
N ARG A 288 12.02 -17.39 5.57
CA ARG A 288 13.45 -17.05 5.53
C ARG A 288 14.06 -17.33 4.15
N PHE A 289 15.07 -16.55 3.80
CA PHE A 289 15.72 -16.55 2.48
C PHE A 289 14.78 -16.21 1.30
N GLY A 290 13.59 -15.67 1.58
CA GLY A 290 12.68 -15.15 0.57
C GLY A 290 11.85 -16.22 -0.13
N LEU A 291 11.89 -17.49 0.28
CA LEU A 291 10.94 -18.48 -0.24
C LEU A 291 9.53 -18.10 0.17
N CYS A 292 8.60 -18.12 -0.78
CA CYS A 292 7.23 -17.69 -0.56
C CYS A 292 6.23 -18.78 -0.93
N TRP A 293 5.20 -18.95 -0.11
CA TRP A 293 4.01 -19.73 -0.45
C TRP A 293 2.84 -18.78 -0.69
N LYS A 294 2.26 -18.83 -1.89
CA LYS A 294 1.04 -18.09 -2.25
C LYS A 294 -0.19 -18.94 -1.96
N MET A 295 -1.19 -18.32 -1.37
CA MET A 295 -2.44 -18.97 -1.00
C MET A 295 -3.63 -18.04 -1.17
N ARG A 296 -4.81 -18.63 -1.33
CA ARG A 296 -6.10 -17.93 -1.34
C ARG A 296 -6.89 -18.34 -0.11
N TYR A 297 -7.35 -17.34 0.64
CA TYR A 297 -8.20 -17.53 1.80
C TYR A 297 -9.67 -17.59 1.38
N SER A 298 -10.44 -18.42 2.06
CA SER A 298 -11.88 -18.49 1.90
C SER A 298 -12.52 -19.10 3.14
N TRP A 299 -13.74 -18.68 3.46
CA TRP A 299 -14.61 -19.32 4.42
C TRP A 299 -15.69 -20.09 3.67
N ASP A 300 -15.89 -21.37 3.99
CA ASP A 300 -16.90 -22.21 3.33
C ASP A 300 -18.20 -22.39 4.16
N GLY A 301 -18.31 -21.67 5.28
CA GLY A 301 -19.40 -21.83 6.25
C GLY A 301 -19.08 -22.76 7.42
N GLN A 302 -18.02 -23.57 7.32
CA GLN A 302 -17.59 -24.50 8.37
C GLN A 302 -16.14 -24.32 8.76
N LYS A 303 -15.27 -23.97 7.80
CA LYS A 303 -13.83 -23.87 8.01
C LYS A 303 -13.21 -22.79 7.13
N VAL A 304 -12.09 -22.25 7.61
CA VAL A 304 -11.21 -21.40 6.83
C VAL A 304 -10.31 -22.30 5.98
N ILE A 305 -10.21 -22.00 4.68
CA ILE A 305 -9.42 -22.76 3.71
C ILE A 305 -8.34 -21.87 3.12
N LEU A 306 -7.10 -22.37 3.14
CA LEU A 306 -5.92 -21.77 2.54
C LEU A 306 -5.53 -22.63 1.33
N LYS A 307 -6.04 -22.26 0.15
CA LYS A 307 -5.82 -23.02 -1.09
C LYS A 307 -4.52 -22.59 -1.78
N HIS A 308 -3.73 -23.55 -2.24
CA HIS A 308 -2.50 -23.30 -3.00
C HIS A 308 -2.71 -22.35 -4.20
N ASP A 309 -1.86 -21.34 -4.33
CA ASP A 309 -1.80 -20.41 -5.48
C ASP A 309 -0.35 -20.19 -5.98
N GLY A 310 0.50 -21.22 -5.79
CA GLY A 310 1.88 -21.27 -6.28
C GLY A 310 2.96 -20.96 -5.24
N TYR A 311 4.21 -21.00 -5.69
CA TYR A 311 5.37 -20.55 -4.93
C TYR A 311 6.06 -19.39 -5.65
N ALA A 312 6.74 -18.55 -4.88
CA ALA A 312 7.54 -17.46 -5.41
C ALA A 312 8.84 -17.28 -4.62
N LEU A 313 9.78 -16.54 -5.19
CA LEU A 313 10.98 -16.05 -4.53
C LEU A 313 10.87 -14.53 -4.37
N SER A 314 10.95 -14.04 -3.13
CA SER A 314 11.01 -12.62 -2.79
C SER A 314 12.44 -12.13 -2.95
N LEU A 315 12.72 -11.39 -4.03
CA LEU A 315 14.04 -10.84 -4.32
C LEU A 315 13.92 -9.35 -4.71
N PHE A 316 14.70 -8.48 -4.05
CA PHE A 316 14.69 -7.01 -4.27
C PHE A 316 13.28 -6.37 -4.29
N GLY A 317 12.38 -6.82 -3.43
CA GLY A 317 11.01 -6.30 -3.36
C GLY A 317 10.04 -6.83 -4.44
N HIS A 318 10.49 -7.78 -5.26
CA HIS A 318 9.68 -8.43 -6.29
C HIS A 318 9.40 -9.88 -5.88
N PHE A 319 8.23 -10.40 -6.27
CA PHE A 319 7.88 -11.81 -6.10
C PHE A 319 8.00 -12.52 -7.44
N ILE A 320 9.05 -13.32 -7.62
CA ILE A 320 9.32 -14.06 -8.85
C ILE A 320 8.68 -15.44 -8.73
N PRO A 321 7.67 -15.81 -9.55
CA PRO A 321 7.08 -17.14 -9.51
C PRO A 321 8.12 -18.22 -9.79
N ILE A 322 8.07 -19.32 -9.04
CA ILE A 322 8.97 -20.47 -9.23
C ILE A 322 8.15 -21.77 -9.35
N PRO A 323 8.57 -22.74 -10.18
CA PRO A 323 7.83 -23.98 -10.44
C PRO A 323 8.02 -25.02 -9.31
N LEU A 324 8.13 -24.57 -8.06
CA LEU A 324 8.42 -25.43 -6.91
C LEU A 324 7.26 -26.39 -6.61
N THR A 325 6.04 -26.05 -7.03
CA THR A 325 4.86 -26.93 -6.93
C THR A 325 5.09 -28.30 -7.58
N LEU A 326 5.85 -28.36 -8.68
CA LEU A 326 6.19 -29.61 -9.36
C LEU A 326 7.21 -30.46 -8.59
N LEU A 327 7.97 -29.85 -7.67
CA LEU A 327 9.06 -30.51 -6.94
C LEU A 327 8.65 -30.93 -5.53
N ILE A 328 7.93 -30.07 -4.81
CA ILE A 328 7.53 -30.34 -3.41
C ILE A 328 6.05 -30.60 -3.26
N GLY A 329 5.23 -30.26 -4.25
CA GLY A 329 3.77 -30.44 -4.22
C GLY A 329 2.99 -29.17 -3.87
N ASN A 330 1.68 -29.33 -3.72
CA ASN A 330 0.75 -28.25 -3.37
C ASN A 330 0.59 -28.16 -1.86
N GLY A 331 0.77 -26.97 -1.30
CA GLY A 331 0.41 -26.67 0.09
C GLY A 331 -1.09 -26.45 0.25
N TYR A 332 -1.68 -27.01 1.29
CA TYR A 332 -3.07 -26.80 1.66
C TYR A 332 -3.14 -26.65 3.17
N ALA A 333 -3.95 -25.71 3.66
CA ALA A 333 -4.29 -25.68 5.07
C ALA A 333 -5.78 -25.40 5.27
N GLU A 334 -6.31 -25.90 6.38
CA GLU A 334 -7.65 -25.62 6.84
C GLU A 334 -7.67 -25.43 8.35
N GLU A 335 -8.56 -24.55 8.79
CA GLU A 335 -8.77 -24.23 10.20
C GLU A 335 -10.25 -24.32 10.51
N ILE A 336 -10.59 -25.14 11.51
CA ILE A 336 -11.95 -25.48 11.88
C ILE A 336 -12.20 -24.96 13.30
N PRO A 337 -13.15 -24.03 13.50
CA PRO A 337 -13.52 -23.57 14.83
C PRO A 337 -14.16 -24.71 15.62
N ILE A 338 -13.79 -24.87 16.89
CA ILE A 338 -14.34 -25.88 17.80
C ILE A 338 -15.29 -25.22 18.80
N ASP A 339 -14.83 -24.12 19.41
CA ASP A 339 -15.59 -23.30 20.36
C ASP A 339 -15.11 -21.83 20.27
N ASP A 340 -15.48 -20.99 21.23
CA ASP A 340 -15.18 -19.55 21.22
C ASP A 340 -13.69 -19.19 21.42
N ASN A 341 -12.85 -20.15 21.81
CA ASN A 341 -11.41 -19.96 22.05
C ASN A 341 -10.54 -21.04 21.41
N THR A 342 -11.11 -22.17 21.00
CA THR A 342 -10.38 -23.31 20.46
C THR A 342 -10.67 -23.51 18.98
N PHE A 343 -9.62 -23.78 18.21
CA PHE A 343 -9.75 -24.22 16.82
C PHE A 343 -8.79 -25.37 16.53
N SER A 344 -9.15 -26.22 15.57
CA SER A 344 -8.23 -27.19 14.99
C SER A 344 -7.66 -26.68 13.69
N MET A 345 -6.44 -27.09 13.37
CA MET A 345 -5.88 -26.84 12.05
C MET A 345 -5.23 -28.09 11.49
N VAL A 346 -5.21 -28.16 10.17
CA VAL A 346 -4.45 -29.14 9.40
C VAL A 346 -3.75 -28.39 8.28
N THR A 347 -2.43 -28.53 8.18
CA THR A 347 -1.65 -28.10 7.03
C THR A 347 -0.97 -29.31 6.43
N HIS A 348 -1.02 -29.47 5.12
CA HIS A 348 -0.29 -30.52 4.44
C HIS A 348 0.27 -30.09 3.08
N ILE A 349 1.31 -30.80 2.65
CA ILE A 349 1.89 -30.65 1.31
C ILE A 349 1.69 -31.97 0.56
N THR A 350 1.05 -31.89 -0.60
CA THR A 350 0.71 -33.05 -1.42
C THR A 350 1.38 -32.96 -2.78
N HIS A 351 2.27 -33.91 -3.07
CA HIS A 351 2.92 -34.07 -4.35
C HIS A 351 2.10 -34.98 -5.27
N SER A 352 2.12 -34.70 -6.57
CA SER A 352 1.34 -35.45 -7.57
C SER A 352 1.75 -36.93 -7.66
N LEU A 353 3.04 -37.24 -7.52
CA LEU A 353 3.58 -38.61 -7.62
C LEU A 353 3.70 -39.34 -6.28
N TRP A 354 3.91 -38.61 -5.18
CA TRP A 354 4.26 -39.20 -3.88
C TRP A 354 3.16 -39.03 -2.83
N GLY A 355 2.04 -38.40 -3.20
CA GLY A 355 0.94 -38.12 -2.30
C GLY A 355 1.35 -37.13 -1.21
N LYS A 356 0.79 -37.31 -0.01
CA LYS A 356 1.01 -36.42 1.14
C LYS A 356 2.43 -36.59 1.69
N LEU A 357 3.29 -35.60 1.46
CA LEU A 357 4.70 -35.58 1.86
C LEU A 357 4.93 -34.96 3.22
N TYR A 358 4.09 -33.98 3.59
CA TYR A 358 4.19 -33.26 4.85
C TYR A 358 2.79 -33.03 5.41
N GLU A 359 2.65 -33.12 6.72
CA GLU A 359 1.45 -32.73 7.45
C GLU A 359 1.85 -32.20 8.82
N TYR A 360 1.20 -31.14 9.28
CA TYR A 360 0.99 -31.00 10.70
C TYR A 360 -0.48 -30.73 10.99
N LYS A 361 -0.97 -31.31 12.08
CA LYS A 361 -2.35 -31.15 12.51
C LYS A 361 -2.44 -31.09 14.02
N GLY A 362 -3.42 -30.37 14.52
CA GLY A 362 -3.65 -30.29 15.95
C GLY A 362 -4.67 -29.24 16.32
N GLN A 363 -4.68 -28.89 17.60
CA GLN A 363 -5.61 -27.94 18.19
C GLN A 363 -4.86 -26.84 18.90
N PHE A 364 -5.40 -25.64 18.82
CA PHE A 364 -4.88 -24.44 19.41
C PHE A 364 -5.97 -23.74 20.21
N VAL A 365 -5.56 -23.17 21.34
CA VAL A 365 -6.37 -22.32 22.19
C VAL A 365 -5.82 -20.90 22.09
N ILE A 366 -6.70 -19.94 21.87
CA ILE A 366 -6.38 -18.51 21.93
C ILE A 366 -6.33 -18.13 23.41
N GLU A 367 -5.18 -17.60 23.86
CA GLU A 367 -5.11 -17.02 25.19
C GLU A 367 -5.97 -15.75 25.21
N ALA A 368 -6.91 -15.66 26.16
CA ALA A 368 -7.68 -14.45 26.35
C ALA A 368 -6.72 -13.32 26.75
N ASP A 369 -6.86 -12.16 26.10
CA ASP A 369 -6.07 -10.96 26.39
C ASP A 369 -5.97 -10.72 27.90
N GLY A 370 -4.74 -10.62 28.41
CA GLY A 370 -4.44 -10.25 29.80
C GLY A 370 -4.51 -8.74 30.02
#